data_AF-A0A2E9CDF4-F1
#
_entry.id   AF-A0A2E9CDF4-F1
#
_cell.length_a   1.000
_cell.length_b   1.000
_cell.length_c   1.000
_cell.angle_alpha   90.00
_cell.angle_beta   90.00
_cell.angle_gamma   90.00
#
_symmetry.space_group_name_H-M   'P 1'
#
loop_
_entity.id
_entity.type
_entity.pdbx_description
1 polymer ?
#
loop_
_entity_poly.entity_id
_entity_poly.type
_entity_poly.pdbx_seq_one_letter_code
_entity_poly.pdbx_strand_id
1 'polypeptide(L)'
;MNEGNYMIEKNYLEEKAIKQIKQQYDNNKFMKSISLYGFFEDKFLNRIIDEVDNELFEKDHSLMTHRRYKASFEKLGNRILENGDFLKLIEEICEIKLEKYSIHYELHRYKIGDYKILSDGDNNKKGIELIIDLTPVWDDENGGYLIYTNGDGEFYEIPSSYGSLTIVEREKNLQYFVKYVNHYAKNVPKYIFTISIEN
;
A
#
# COMPACT_ATOMS: atom_id res chain seq x y z
N MET A 1 5.07 -3.20 -27.57
CA MET A 1 4.74 -1.76 -27.46
C MET A 1 5.52 -1.25 -26.25
N ASN A 2 6.21 -0.10 -26.35
CA ASN A 2 6.96 0.46 -25.22
C ASN A 2 5.99 0.88 -24.12
N GLU A 3 5.85 0.06 -23.08
CA GLU A 3 4.90 0.21 -21.96
C GLU A 3 5.33 1.27 -20.92
N GLY A 4 6.48 1.92 -21.11
CA GLY A 4 7.14 2.72 -20.08
C GLY A 4 6.57 4.12 -19.79
N ASN A 5 5.57 4.62 -20.52
CA ASN A 5 5.32 6.07 -20.55
C ASN A 5 4.06 6.59 -19.82
N TYR A 6 3.28 5.73 -19.17
CA TYR A 6 1.92 6.08 -18.67
C TYR A 6 1.54 5.30 -17.40
N MET A 7 2.43 5.27 -16.40
CA MET A 7 2.15 4.62 -15.12
C MET A 7 1.96 5.63 -13.99
N ILE A 8 2.85 6.61 -13.90
CA ILE A 8 2.88 7.62 -12.85
C ILE A 8 2.43 8.96 -13.44
N GLU A 9 1.64 9.71 -12.70
CA GLU A 9 1.31 11.09 -13.06
C GLU A 9 2.58 11.96 -13.16
N LYS A 10 2.72 12.69 -14.27
CA LYS A 10 3.98 13.34 -14.66
C LYS A 10 4.49 14.37 -13.65
N ASN A 11 3.59 15.00 -12.90
CA ASN A 11 3.92 15.95 -11.85
C ASN A 11 4.79 15.34 -10.74
N TYR A 12 4.69 14.03 -10.49
CA TYR A 12 5.52 13.31 -9.52
C TYR A 12 6.94 13.05 -10.01
N LEU A 13 7.19 13.15 -11.33
CA LEU A 13 8.51 12.90 -11.93
C LEU A 13 9.37 14.17 -12.05
N GLU A 14 8.84 15.33 -11.67
CA GLU A 14 9.60 16.57 -11.66
C GLU A 14 10.62 16.59 -10.51
N GLU A 15 11.87 16.99 -10.77
CA GLU A 15 12.94 17.02 -9.77
C GLU A 15 12.55 17.83 -8.50
N LYS A 16 11.83 18.95 -8.69
CA LYS A 16 11.33 19.76 -7.58
C LYS A 16 10.30 19.01 -6.75
N ALA A 17 9.41 18.26 -7.39
CA ALA A 17 8.39 17.47 -6.70
C ALA A 17 9.04 16.35 -5.90
N ILE A 18 10.00 15.62 -6.48
CA ILE A 18 10.72 14.53 -5.80
C ILE A 18 11.42 15.04 -4.54
N LYS A 19 12.11 16.20 -4.62
CA LYS A 19 12.73 16.83 -3.43
C LYS A 19 11.73 17.18 -2.34
N GLN A 20 10.56 17.71 -2.72
CA GLN A 20 9.50 18.04 -1.76
C GLN A 20 8.89 16.80 -1.12
N ILE A 21 8.67 15.75 -1.91
CA ILE A 21 8.17 14.45 -1.47
C ILE A 21 9.14 13.83 -0.47
N LYS A 22 10.42 13.78 -0.81
CA LYS A 22 11.47 13.29 0.10
C LYS A 22 11.50 14.10 1.40
N GLN A 23 11.45 15.42 1.32
CA GLN A 23 11.40 16.26 2.53
C GLN A 23 10.18 15.95 3.39
N GLN A 24 8.99 15.75 2.81
CA GLN A 24 7.79 15.42 3.56
C GLN A 24 7.84 14.00 4.15
N TYR A 25 8.36 13.04 3.39
CA TYR A 25 8.62 11.67 3.82
C TYR A 25 9.54 11.67 5.05
N ASP A 26 10.67 12.39 5.00
CA ASP A 26 11.66 12.46 6.07
C ASP A 26 11.16 13.21 7.33
N ASN A 27 10.23 14.16 7.17
CA ASN A 27 9.78 15.06 8.26
C ASN A 27 8.41 14.71 8.84
N ASN A 28 7.79 13.60 8.43
CA ASN A 28 6.55 13.15 9.05
C ASN A 28 6.79 12.81 10.53
N LYS A 29 5.96 13.39 11.41
CA LYS A 29 6.18 13.37 12.86
C LYS A 29 6.08 11.99 13.49
N PHE A 30 5.21 11.14 12.95
CA PHE A 30 4.94 9.83 13.55
C PHE A 30 5.98 8.80 13.13
N MET A 31 6.24 8.71 11.82
CA MET A 31 7.26 7.86 11.22
C MET A 31 7.60 8.41 9.84
N LYS A 32 8.77 8.05 9.30
CA LYS A 32 9.11 8.39 7.92
C LYS A 32 8.08 7.80 6.96
N SER A 33 7.24 8.66 6.42
CA SER A 33 6.10 8.24 5.62
C SER A 33 5.49 9.39 4.82
N ILE A 34 4.91 9.06 3.65
CA ILE A 34 4.16 9.99 2.83
C ILE A 34 3.07 9.28 2.02
N SER A 35 1.91 9.92 1.89
CA SER A 35 0.84 9.49 0.99
C SER A 35 0.71 10.44 -0.20
N LEU A 36 0.70 9.87 -1.40
CA LEU A 36 0.62 10.54 -2.69
C LEU A 36 -0.73 10.17 -3.34
N TYR A 37 -1.59 11.17 -3.54
CA TYR A 37 -2.94 11.00 -4.08
C TYR A 37 -2.95 11.18 -5.60
N GLY A 38 -3.71 10.37 -6.33
CA GLY A 38 -3.68 10.40 -7.79
C GLY A 38 -2.27 10.16 -8.32
N PHE A 39 -1.53 9.25 -7.69
CA PHE A 39 -0.13 8.98 -8.04
C PHE A 39 -0.02 8.23 -9.36
N PHE A 40 -0.94 7.28 -9.58
CA PHE A 40 -1.00 6.49 -10.80
C PHE A 40 -1.93 7.11 -11.83
N GLU A 41 -1.58 7.00 -13.10
CA GLU A 41 -2.46 7.43 -14.19
C GLU A 41 -3.72 6.56 -14.28
N ASP A 42 -4.87 7.18 -14.59
CA ASP A 42 -6.16 6.49 -14.73
C ASP A 42 -6.10 5.30 -15.70
N LYS A 43 -5.32 5.43 -16.79
CA LYS A 43 -5.16 4.36 -17.79
C LYS A 43 -4.49 3.11 -17.21
N PHE A 44 -3.54 3.30 -16.31
CA PHE A 44 -2.87 2.20 -15.62
C PHE A 44 -3.81 1.56 -14.60
N LEU A 45 -4.51 2.37 -13.80
CA LEU A 45 -5.47 1.90 -12.80
C LEU A 45 -6.62 1.09 -13.41
N ASN A 46 -7.22 1.59 -14.50
CA ASN A 46 -8.30 0.89 -15.21
C ASN A 46 -7.86 -0.48 -15.77
N ARG A 47 -6.59 -0.64 -16.15
CA ARG A 47 -6.07 -1.95 -16.58
C ARG A 47 -5.91 -2.91 -15.41
N ILE A 48 -5.52 -2.39 -14.24
CA ILE A 48 -5.22 -3.21 -13.06
C ILE A 48 -6.49 -3.67 -12.36
N ILE A 49 -7.54 -2.86 -12.32
CA ILE A 49 -8.75 -3.23 -11.59
C ILE A 49 -9.39 -4.51 -12.17
N ASP A 50 -9.38 -4.66 -13.49
CA ASP A 50 -9.83 -5.90 -14.14
C ASP A 50 -8.95 -7.09 -13.75
N GLU A 51 -7.63 -6.91 -13.62
CA GLU A 51 -6.70 -7.95 -13.18
C GLU A 51 -6.96 -8.32 -11.70
N VAL A 52 -7.19 -7.32 -10.84
CA VAL A 52 -7.49 -7.48 -9.41
C VAL A 52 -8.80 -8.24 -9.18
N ASP A 53 -9.87 -7.89 -9.91
CA ASP A 53 -11.19 -8.52 -9.74
C ASP A 53 -11.19 -9.99 -10.19
N ASN A 54 -10.30 -10.35 -11.13
CA ASN A 54 -10.12 -11.71 -11.61
C ASN A 54 -9.06 -12.52 -10.84
N GLU A 55 -8.37 -11.90 -9.87
CA GLU A 55 -7.30 -12.55 -9.12
C GLU A 55 -7.86 -13.67 -8.21
N LEU A 56 -7.10 -14.75 -8.08
CA LEU A 56 -7.50 -15.90 -7.27
C LEU A 56 -7.06 -15.72 -5.82
N PHE A 57 -7.95 -15.17 -5.02
CA PHE A 57 -7.71 -14.98 -3.59
C PHE A 57 -7.90 -16.27 -2.78
N GLU A 58 -6.97 -16.53 -1.88
CA GLU A 58 -7.14 -17.49 -0.79
C GLU A 58 -7.70 -16.82 0.46
N LYS A 59 -8.38 -17.61 1.29
CA LYS A 59 -8.89 -17.13 2.59
C LYS A 59 -7.74 -17.10 3.59
N ASP A 60 -7.49 -15.92 4.16
CA ASP A 60 -6.50 -15.68 5.20
C ASP A 60 -7.25 -15.36 6.49
N HIS A 61 -7.37 -16.35 7.37
CA HIS A 61 -8.24 -16.23 8.53
C HIS A 61 -7.62 -16.86 9.78
N SER A 62 -7.50 -16.02 10.79
CA SER A 62 -7.19 -16.39 12.17
C SER A 62 -8.22 -15.74 13.08
N LEU A 63 -8.98 -16.55 13.81
CA LEU A 63 -10.03 -16.09 14.73
C LEU A 63 -9.54 -14.98 15.68
N MET A 64 -8.26 -15.04 16.05
CA MET A 64 -7.66 -14.16 17.05
C MET A 64 -7.01 -12.91 16.46
N THR A 65 -6.74 -12.83 15.15
CA THR A 65 -5.90 -11.74 14.63
C THR A 65 -6.42 -11.09 13.35
N HIS A 66 -7.06 -11.84 12.45
CA HIS A 66 -7.52 -11.27 11.19
C HIS A 66 -8.53 -12.16 10.49
N ARG A 67 -9.36 -11.54 9.68
CA ARG A 67 -10.20 -12.20 8.69
C ARG A 67 -10.13 -11.38 7.41
N ARG A 68 -9.56 -11.96 6.35
CA ARG A 68 -9.42 -11.30 5.05
C ARG A 68 -9.19 -12.35 3.97
N TYR A 69 -8.92 -11.86 2.76
CA TYR A 69 -8.47 -12.65 1.63
C TYR A 69 -7.12 -12.11 1.16
N LYS A 70 -6.23 -12.99 0.70
CA LYS A 70 -4.92 -12.59 0.17
C LYS A 70 -4.57 -13.29 -1.14
N ALA A 71 -3.68 -12.67 -1.90
CA ALA A 71 -2.98 -13.22 -3.05
C ALA A 71 -1.58 -12.57 -3.09
N SER A 72 -0.56 -13.20 -3.66
CA SER A 72 0.75 -12.55 -3.79
C SER A 72 0.75 -11.44 -4.85
N PHE A 73 0.03 -11.67 -5.96
CA PHE A 73 -0.10 -10.75 -7.10
C PHE A 73 1.26 -10.26 -7.69
N GLU A 74 2.24 -11.16 -7.73
CA GLU A 74 3.63 -10.87 -8.14
C GLU A 74 3.74 -10.21 -9.52
N LYS A 75 2.85 -10.58 -10.45
CA LYS A 75 2.82 -10.02 -11.80
C LYS A 75 2.64 -8.50 -11.79
N LEU A 76 1.75 -7.99 -10.93
CA LEU A 76 1.57 -6.55 -10.77
C LEU A 76 2.79 -5.92 -10.11
N GLY A 77 3.28 -6.53 -9.02
CA GLY A 77 4.43 -6.05 -8.26
C GLY A 77 5.68 -5.87 -9.14
N ASN A 78 6.03 -6.91 -9.90
CA ASN A 78 7.15 -6.87 -10.84
C ASN A 78 6.94 -5.78 -11.90
N ARG A 79 5.74 -5.66 -12.49
CA ARG A 79 5.44 -4.61 -13.48
C ARG A 79 5.64 -3.19 -12.91
N ILE A 80 5.27 -2.97 -11.65
CA ILE A 80 5.47 -1.68 -10.97
C ILE A 80 6.96 -1.41 -10.75
N LEU A 81 7.71 -2.38 -10.23
CA LEU A 81 9.13 -2.19 -9.91
C LEU A 81 10.06 -2.21 -11.13
N GLU A 82 9.66 -2.85 -12.22
CA GLU A 82 10.37 -2.83 -13.52
C GLU A 82 10.17 -1.49 -14.26
N ASN A 83 9.20 -0.67 -13.84
CA ASN A 83 9.07 0.68 -14.37
C ASN A 83 10.23 1.55 -13.89
N GLY A 84 11.09 1.96 -14.82
CA GLY A 84 12.32 2.69 -14.50
C GLY A 84 12.11 4.03 -13.80
N ASP A 85 11.00 4.72 -14.05
CA ASP A 85 10.70 6.01 -13.40
C ASP A 85 10.20 5.80 -11.96
N PHE A 86 9.35 4.80 -11.75
CA PHE A 86 8.91 4.40 -10.40
C PHE A 86 10.09 3.95 -9.55
N LEU A 87 10.93 3.07 -10.11
CA LEU A 87 12.09 2.54 -9.42
C LEU A 87 13.01 3.66 -8.95
N LYS A 88 13.37 4.58 -9.85
CA LYS A 88 14.22 5.74 -9.50
C LYS A 88 13.58 6.61 -8.43
N LEU A 89 12.28 6.88 -8.54
CA LEU A 89 11.55 7.69 -7.57
C LEU A 89 11.57 7.07 -6.18
N ILE A 90 11.32 5.75 -6.05
CA ILE A 90 11.39 5.05 -4.76
C ILE A 90 12.82 5.02 -4.22
N GLU A 91 13.81 4.71 -5.04
CA GLU A 91 15.21 4.71 -4.61
C GLU A 91 15.69 6.09 -4.14
N GLU A 92 15.23 7.17 -4.76
CA GLU A 92 15.59 8.55 -4.40
C GLU A 92 14.87 9.02 -3.12
N ILE A 93 13.59 8.74 -2.97
CA ILE A 93 12.81 9.11 -1.76
C ILE A 93 13.32 8.35 -0.55
N CYS A 94 13.52 7.03 -0.68
CA CYS A 94 13.88 6.17 0.43
C CYS A 94 15.39 6.03 0.65
N GLU A 95 16.21 6.59 -0.24
CA GLU A 95 17.68 6.51 -0.19
C GLU A 95 18.23 5.07 -0.16
N ILE A 96 17.60 4.18 -0.93
CA ILE A 96 17.96 2.76 -1.03
C ILE A 96 18.43 2.36 -2.44
N LYS A 97 18.93 1.13 -2.54
CA LYS A 97 19.16 0.43 -3.82
C LYS A 97 18.43 -0.90 -3.80
N LEU A 98 17.35 -1.04 -4.57
CA LEU A 98 16.41 -2.17 -4.46
C LEU A 98 17.09 -3.53 -4.68
N GLU A 99 18.13 -3.59 -5.50
CA GLU A 99 18.94 -4.79 -5.76
C GLU A 99 19.54 -5.46 -4.50
N LYS A 100 19.57 -4.74 -3.37
CA LYS A 100 20.11 -5.22 -2.08
C LYS A 100 19.03 -5.78 -1.14
N TYR A 101 17.76 -5.74 -1.54
CA TYR A 101 16.63 -6.05 -0.69
C TYR A 101 15.83 -7.23 -1.23
N SER A 102 15.19 -7.95 -0.31
CA SER A 102 14.15 -8.93 -0.62
C SER A 102 12.83 -8.19 -0.83
N ILE A 103 12.06 -8.63 -1.83
CA ILE A 103 10.78 -8.00 -2.17
C ILE A 103 9.66 -9.03 -1.99
N HIS A 104 8.60 -8.62 -1.29
CA HIS A 104 7.40 -9.40 -1.06
C HIS A 104 6.17 -8.61 -1.50
N TYR A 105 5.24 -9.29 -2.17
CA TYR A 105 4.02 -8.69 -2.70
C TYR A 105 2.81 -9.33 -2.02
N GLU A 106 1.86 -8.52 -1.57
CA GLU A 106 0.58 -9.02 -1.05
C GLU A 106 -0.57 -8.13 -1.52
N LEU A 107 -1.55 -8.74 -2.21
CA LEU A 107 -2.85 -8.14 -2.48
C LEU A 107 -3.85 -8.65 -1.45
N HIS A 108 -4.40 -7.74 -0.66
CA HIS A 108 -5.45 -8.02 0.29
C HIS A 108 -6.82 -7.59 -0.23
N ARG A 109 -7.82 -8.45 -0.04
CA ARG A 109 -9.23 -8.12 -0.25
C ARG A 109 -9.99 -8.22 1.07
N TYR A 110 -10.68 -7.15 1.42
CA TYR A 110 -11.56 -7.07 2.59
C TYR A 110 -13.02 -6.91 2.13
N LYS A 111 -13.91 -7.71 2.73
CA LYS A 111 -15.36 -7.67 2.54
C LYS A 111 -16.06 -7.42 3.87
N ILE A 112 -17.39 -7.26 3.89
CA ILE A 112 -18.15 -7.16 5.14
C ILE A 112 -17.73 -8.26 6.12
N GLY A 113 -17.39 -7.85 7.34
CA GLY A 113 -16.99 -8.74 8.42
C GLY A 113 -15.49 -9.00 8.50
N ASP A 114 -14.71 -8.52 7.53
CA ASP A 114 -13.26 -8.68 7.49
C ASP A 114 -12.57 -7.58 8.31
N TYR A 115 -11.39 -7.92 8.87
CA TYR A 115 -10.62 -7.07 9.78
C TYR A 115 -9.19 -7.58 9.92
N LYS A 116 -8.31 -6.75 10.50
CA LYS A 116 -7.08 -7.17 11.16
C LYS A 116 -6.96 -6.41 12.47
N ILE A 117 -6.61 -7.09 13.56
CA ILE A 117 -6.30 -6.46 14.84
C ILE A 117 -4.80 -6.53 15.13
N LEU A 118 -4.35 -5.70 16.05
CA LEU A 118 -2.99 -5.74 16.58
C LEU A 118 -2.74 -7.08 17.28
N SER A 119 -1.54 -7.62 17.09
CA SER A 119 -1.12 -8.85 17.74
C SER A 119 0.36 -8.82 18.07
N ASP A 120 0.73 -9.34 19.24
CA ASP A 120 2.13 -9.51 19.64
C ASP A 120 2.91 -10.45 18.70
N GLY A 121 2.19 -11.28 17.93
CA GLY A 121 2.77 -12.15 16.91
C GLY A 121 3.10 -11.45 15.59
N ASP A 122 2.71 -10.19 15.41
CA ASP A 122 3.06 -9.42 14.21
C ASP A 122 4.56 -9.10 14.23
N ASN A 123 5.35 -9.98 13.60
CA ASN A 123 6.78 -9.79 13.39
C ASN A 123 7.03 -8.82 12.24
N ASN A 124 6.79 -7.54 12.48
CA ASN A 124 7.08 -6.51 11.48
C ASN A 124 8.59 -6.34 11.35
N LYS A 125 9.10 -6.71 10.17
CA LYS A 125 10.50 -6.52 9.83
C LYS A 125 10.76 -5.05 9.51
N LYS A 126 11.97 -4.61 9.85
CA LYS A 126 12.44 -3.29 9.42
C LYS A 126 12.56 -3.29 7.89
N GLY A 127 12.05 -2.25 7.25
CA GLY A 127 12.09 -2.13 5.80
C GLY A 127 11.21 -0.99 5.30
N ILE A 128 10.94 -0.98 4.01
CA ILE A 128 10.02 -0.04 3.39
C ILE A 128 8.77 -0.81 2.96
N GLU A 129 7.60 -0.23 3.16
CA GLU A 129 6.34 -0.74 2.64
C GLU A 129 5.71 0.29 1.72
N LEU A 130 5.44 -0.13 0.48
CA LEU A 130 4.66 0.64 -0.48
C LEU A 130 3.24 0.11 -0.44
N ILE A 131 2.27 0.97 -0.16
CA ILE A 131 0.87 0.61 0.03
C ILE A 131 0.07 1.33 -1.04
N ILE A 132 -0.64 0.56 -1.85
CA ILE A 132 -1.43 1.05 -2.97
C ILE A 132 -2.88 0.69 -2.73
N ASP A 133 -3.76 1.70 -2.62
CA ASP A 133 -5.19 1.46 -2.53
C ASP A 133 -5.76 1.27 -3.94
N LEU A 134 -6.21 0.06 -4.24
CA LEU A 134 -6.78 -0.32 -5.54
C LEU A 134 -8.32 -0.37 -5.49
N THR A 135 -8.93 0.30 -4.53
CA THR A 135 -10.39 0.35 -4.35
C THR A 135 -10.99 1.54 -5.11
N PRO A 136 -11.73 1.34 -6.22
CA PRO A 136 -12.21 2.46 -7.05
C PRO A 136 -13.19 3.38 -6.34
N VAL A 137 -14.06 2.81 -5.52
CA VAL A 137 -15.08 3.55 -4.77
C VAL A 137 -15.13 2.99 -3.36
N TRP A 138 -14.79 3.82 -2.38
CA TRP A 138 -14.87 3.47 -0.96
C TRP A 138 -15.49 4.63 -0.19
N ASP A 139 -16.46 4.31 0.66
CA ASP A 139 -17.04 5.27 1.60
C ASP A 139 -16.34 5.11 2.94
N ASP A 140 -15.98 6.24 3.54
CA ASP A 140 -15.33 6.30 4.83
C ASP A 140 -16.17 5.63 5.95
N GLU A 141 -17.49 5.64 5.84
CA GLU A 141 -18.36 4.99 6.81
C GLU A 141 -18.24 3.46 6.79
N ASN A 142 -17.67 2.85 5.73
CA ASN A 142 -17.55 1.40 5.58
C ASN A 142 -16.52 0.76 6.52
N GLY A 143 -15.60 1.53 7.09
CA GLY A 143 -14.43 0.99 7.79
C GLY A 143 -13.34 0.54 6.81
N GLY A 144 -12.59 -0.51 7.13
CA GLY A 144 -11.56 -1.06 6.24
C GLY A 144 -10.25 -0.27 6.16
N TYR A 145 -10.11 0.82 6.92
CA TYR A 145 -8.89 1.63 6.94
C TYR A 145 -7.72 0.86 7.53
N LEU A 146 -6.56 1.00 6.87
CA LEU A 146 -5.28 0.52 7.39
C LEU A 146 -4.67 1.64 8.25
N ILE A 147 -4.35 1.32 9.50
CA ILE A 147 -3.78 2.26 10.45
C ILE A 147 -2.53 1.66 11.06
N TYR A 148 -1.42 2.38 10.95
CA TYR A 148 -0.20 2.08 11.72
C TYR A 148 -0.24 2.74 13.09
N THR A 149 0.31 2.09 14.09
CA THR A 149 0.45 2.63 15.45
C THR A 149 1.71 2.07 16.11
N ASN A 150 2.27 2.83 17.05
CA ASN A 150 3.34 2.41 17.95
C ASN A 150 2.82 1.89 19.30
N GLY A 151 1.50 1.90 19.53
CA GLY A 151 0.88 1.49 20.79
C GLY A 151 0.80 2.60 21.85
N ASP A 152 1.42 3.76 21.63
CA ASP A 152 1.48 4.88 22.57
C ASP A 152 0.38 5.94 22.33
N GLY A 153 -0.65 5.58 21.57
CA GLY A 153 -1.77 6.45 21.21
C GLY A 153 -1.53 7.32 19.97
N GLU A 154 -0.32 7.31 19.42
CA GLU A 154 -0.04 7.90 18.12
C GLU A 154 -0.33 6.89 17.00
N PHE A 155 -0.79 7.40 15.86
CA PHE A 155 -1.13 6.57 14.71
C PHE A 155 -0.97 7.33 13.39
N TYR A 156 -0.88 6.56 12.31
CA TYR A 156 -0.88 7.04 10.95
C TYR A 156 -1.87 6.23 10.12
N GLU A 157 -2.94 6.89 9.69
CA GLU A 157 -3.98 6.31 8.87
C GLU A 157 -3.61 6.41 7.39
N ILE A 158 -3.64 5.26 6.70
CA ILE A 158 -3.43 5.22 5.25
C ILE A 158 -4.70 5.71 4.57
N PRO A 159 -4.60 6.68 3.66
CA PRO A 159 -5.78 7.21 2.99
C PRO A 159 -6.47 6.15 2.16
N SER A 160 -7.80 6.15 2.21
CA SER A 160 -8.63 5.35 1.31
C SER A 160 -8.93 6.14 0.04
N SER A 161 -7.99 6.15 -0.91
CA SER A 161 -8.12 6.88 -2.17
C SER A 161 -7.59 6.05 -3.32
N TYR A 162 -8.43 5.83 -4.34
CA TYR A 162 -8.10 4.98 -5.48
C TYR A 162 -6.81 5.43 -6.17
N GLY A 163 -5.86 4.51 -6.33
CA GLY A 163 -4.57 4.78 -6.94
C GLY A 163 -3.66 5.68 -6.12
N SER A 164 -3.94 5.87 -4.83
CA SER A 164 -2.97 6.48 -3.92
C SER A 164 -1.81 5.53 -3.66
N LEU A 165 -0.60 6.10 -3.55
CA LEU A 165 0.60 5.40 -3.10
C LEU A 165 0.99 5.97 -1.74
N THR A 166 1.10 5.11 -0.73
CA THR A 166 1.72 5.47 0.55
C THR A 166 3.03 4.75 0.73
N ILE A 167 4.07 5.48 1.09
CA ILE A 167 5.42 4.97 1.35
C ILE A 167 5.64 5.06 2.85
N VAL A 168 6.04 3.97 3.49
CA VAL A 168 6.28 3.91 4.94
C VAL A 168 7.62 3.24 5.23
N GLU A 169 8.47 3.87 6.05
CA GLU A 169 9.59 3.18 6.69
C GLU A 169 9.07 2.43 7.93
N ARG A 170 9.07 1.11 7.85
CA ARG A 170 8.67 0.25 8.96
C ARG A 170 9.81 0.09 9.94
N GLU A 171 9.53 0.42 11.19
CA GLU A 171 10.39 0.08 12.33
C GLU A 171 9.87 -1.18 13.03
N LYS A 172 10.73 -1.86 13.81
CA LYS A 172 10.43 -3.18 14.40
C LYS A 172 9.16 -3.21 15.27
N ASN A 173 8.85 -2.10 15.95
CA ASN A 173 7.70 -2.02 16.86
C ASN A 173 6.47 -1.38 16.21
N LEU A 174 6.57 -0.99 14.95
CA LEU A 174 5.45 -0.41 14.23
C LEU A 174 4.47 -1.53 13.91
N GLN A 175 3.24 -1.43 14.40
CA GLN A 175 2.17 -2.38 14.11
C GLN A 175 1.12 -1.74 13.23
N TYR A 176 0.31 -2.55 12.55
CA TYR A 176 -0.85 -2.05 11.84
C TYR A 176 -2.08 -2.90 12.10
N PHE A 177 -3.23 -2.27 12.03
CA PHE A 177 -4.52 -2.93 12.05
C PHE A 177 -5.37 -2.45 10.88
N VAL A 178 -6.38 -3.23 10.53
CA VAL A 178 -7.38 -2.85 9.53
C VAL A 178 -8.73 -2.82 10.21
N LYS A 179 -9.34 -1.63 10.25
CA LYS A 179 -10.64 -1.41 10.89
C LYS A 179 -11.67 -2.35 10.27
N TYR A 180 -12.52 -2.92 11.12
CA TYR A 180 -13.61 -3.81 10.71
C TYR A 180 -14.44 -3.20 9.57
N VAL A 181 -14.59 -3.96 8.47
CA VAL A 181 -15.46 -3.59 7.36
C VAL A 181 -16.91 -3.90 7.75
N ASN A 182 -17.72 -2.87 7.90
CA ASN A 182 -19.07 -3.00 8.41
C ASN A 182 -20.11 -3.15 7.30
N HIS A 183 -21.38 -3.27 7.70
CA HIS A 183 -22.50 -3.56 6.82
C HIS A 183 -22.79 -2.47 5.76
N TYR A 184 -22.31 -1.23 5.94
CA TYR A 184 -22.48 -0.16 4.95
C TYR A 184 -21.73 -0.44 3.65
N ALA A 185 -20.66 -1.25 3.70
CA ALA A 185 -19.89 -1.66 2.52
C ALA A 185 -20.70 -2.51 1.52
N LYS A 186 -21.83 -3.09 1.96
CA LYS A 186 -22.68 -3.99 1.15
C LYS A 186 -21.82 -5.08 0.47
N ASN A 187 -21.71 -5.07 -0.85
CA ASN A 187 -20.91 -6.05 -1.59
C ASN A 187 -19.67 -5.43 -2.23
N VAL A 188 -19.30 -4.20 -1.84
CA VAL A 188 -18.11 -3.52 -2.35
C VAL A 188 -16.89 -4.06 -1.62
N PRO A 189 -15.92 -4.69 -2.32
CA PRO A 189 -14.66 -5.10 -1.72
C PRO A 189 -13.71 -3.91 -1.58
N LYS A 190 -12.87 -3.93 -0.54
CA LYS A 190 -11.68 -3.06 -0.44
C LYS A 190 -10.44 -3.84 -0.87
N TYR A 191 -9.60 -3.23 -1.69
CA TYR A 191 -8.37 -3.81 -2.21
C TYR A 191 -7.16 -2.98 -1.78
N ILE A 192 -6.25 -3.60 -1.03
CA ILE A 192 -4.97 -2.99 -0.65
C ILE A 192 -3.85 -3.86 -1.18
N PHE A 193 -3.00 -3.30 -2.03
CA PHE A 193 -1.80 -3.97 -2.52
C PHE A 193 -0.57 -3.43 -1.81
N THR A 194 0.26 -4.30 -1.24
CA THR A 194 1.49 -3.94 -0.56
C THR A 194 2.71 -4.53 -1.27
N ILE A 195 3.77 -3.73 -1.31
CA ILE A 195 5.11 -4.13 -1.74
C ILE A 195 6.03 -3.91 -0.54
N SER A 196 6.43 -4.99 0.11
CA SER A 196 7.37 -4.99 1.23
C SER A 196 8.80 -5.15 0.72
N ILE A 197 9.67 -4.20 1.05
CA ILE A 197 11.09 -4.16 0.71
C ILE A 197 11.86 -4.37 2.02
N GLU A 198 12.49 -5.53 2.18
CA GLU A 198 13.06 -6.00 3.45
C GLU A 198 14.55 -6.34 3.28
N ASN A 199 15.35 -6.10 4.34
CA ASN A 199 16.75 -6.54 4.39
C ASN A 199 16.86 -8.06 4.62
#